data_AF-A0A945PEP3-F1
#
_entry.id   AF-A0A945PEP3-F1
#
_cell.length_a   1.000
_cell.length_b   1.000
_cell.length_c   1.000
_cell.angle_alpha   90.00
_cell.angle_beta   90.00
_cell.angle_gamma   90.00
#
_symmetry.space_group_name_H-M   'P 1'
#
loop_
_entity.id
_entity.type
_entity.pdbx_description
1 polymer ?
#
loop_
_entity_poly.entity_id
_entity_poly.type
_entity_poly.pdbx_seq_one_letter_code
_entity_poly.pdbx_strand_id
1 'polypeptide(L)'
;REAYLVDDWSILSPFTNFQVLCYTLANTSLDDTFYLGDLGRDYRDTYISYLRSKGALTGRRWFTDDAPDQEPLIPDPASVTTDMLAPDSPFMLARMAWAEEQLRLAASDDNRRLDLSDMPKFDSKWRRTLGESLVQMTAGLVVLILTTGLALLVAMQRFQRYDPR
;
A
#
# COMPACT_ATOMS: atom_id res chain seq x y z
N ARG A 1 22.46 -3.88 -2.76
CA ARG A 1 22.99 -5.04 -3.52
C ARG A 1 23.92 -5.88 -2.66
N GLU A 2 24.86 -5.29 -1.91
CA GLU A 2 25.72 -6.01 -0.97
C GLU A 2 24.95 -6.69 0.16
N ALA A 3 23.98 -6.02 0.78
CA ALA A 3 23.13 -6.63 1.82
C ALA A 3 22.36 -7.88 1.35
N TYR A 4 22.00 -7.93 0.06
CA TYR A 4 21.32 -9.08 -0.55
C TYR A 4 22.26 -10.29 -0.68
N LEU A 5 23.52 -10.05 -1.07
CA LEU A 5 24.54 -11.09 -1.09
C LEU A 5 24.87 -11.60 0.32
N VAL A 6 24.78 -10.75 1.34
CA VAL A 6 24.99 -11.20 2.73
C VAL A 6 23.85 -12.11 3.19
N ASP A 7 22.60 -11.78 2.86
CA ASP A 7 21.44 -12.61 3.20
C ASP A 7 21.42 -13.93 2.41
N ASP A 8 21.69 -13.90 1.10
CA ASP A 8 21.74 -15.10 0.23
C ASP A 8 22.82 -16.10 0.68
N TRP A 9 23.97 -15.58 1.12
CA TRP A 9 25.11 -16.40 1.54
C TRP A 9 25.16 -16.59 3.06
N SER A 10 24.12 -16.15 3.78
CA SER A 10 24.05 -16.19 5.25
C SER A 10 24.27 -17.60 5.80
N ILE A 11 23.87 -18.63 5.05
CA ILE A 11 24.04 -20.04 5.40
C ILE A 11 25.51 -20.46 5.63
N LEU A 12 26.48 -19.72 5.09
CA LEU A 12 27.91 -20.00 5.29
C LEU A 12 28.44 -19.58 6.66
N SER A 13 27.71 -18.73 7.39
CA SER A 13 28.09 -18.21 8.70
C SER A 13 26.98 -18.54 9.70
N PRO A 14 27.24 -19.36 10.74
CA PRO A 14 26.21 -19.72 11.73
C PRO A 14 25.57 -18.50 12.40
N PHE A 15 26.36 -17.43 12.63
CA PHE A 15 25.87 -16.19 13.23
C PHE A 15 24.96 -15.41 12.27
N THR A 16 25.40 -15.22 11.03
CA THR A 16 24.62 -14.49 10.02
C THR A 16 23.35 -15.25 9.64
N ASN A 17 23.44 -16.58 9.50
CA ASN A 17 22.31 -17.46 9.28
C ASN A 17 21.26 -17.31 10.40
N PHE A 18 21.68 -17.35 11.67
CA PHE A 18 20.77 -17.14 12.80
C PHE A 18 20.05 -15.79 12.72
N GLN A 19 20.78 -14.72 12.42
CA GLN A 19 20.21 -13.38 12.29
C GLN A 19 19.17 -13.30 11.16
N VAL A 20 19.45 -13.87 9.99
CA VAL A 20 18.50 -13.93 8.85
C VAL A 20 17.27 -14.76 9.18
N LEU A 21 17.44 -15.88 9.90
CA LEU A 21 16.32 -16.69 10.39
C LEU A 21 15.43 -15.89 11.36
N CYS A 22 16.00 -15.09 12.25
CA CYS A 22 15.23 -14.20 13.13
C CYS A 22 14.44 -13.15 12.34
N TYR A 23 15.04 -12.54 11.31
CA TYR A 23 14.33 -11.60 10.44
C TYR A 23 13.22 -12.26 9.64
N THR A 24 13.46 -13.47 9.13
CA THR A 24 12.46 -14.26 8.41
C THR A 24 11.28 -14.64 9.31
N LEU A 25 11.53 -14.94 10.59
CA LEU A 25 10.48 -15.22 11.56
C LEU A 25 9.68 -13.95 11.93
N ALA A 26 10.36 -12.80 12.02
CA ALA A 26 9.74 -11.52 12.32
C ALA A 26 9.00 -10.88 11.13
N ASN A 27 9.06 -11.50 9.94
CA ASN A 27 8.60 -10.91 8.67
C ASN A 27 9.26 -9.56 8.34
N THR A 28 10.54 -9.41 8.71
CA THR A 28 11.34 -8.19 8.46
C THR A 28 12.58 -8.49 7.63
N SER A 29 12.60 -9.61 6.90
CA SER A 29 13.70 -9.93 6.00
C SER A 29 13.73 -8.98 4.79
N LEU A 30 14.85 -8.96 4.06
CA LEU A 30 14.92 -8.23 2.80
C LEU A 30 13.90 -8.76 1.78
N ASP A 31 13.72 -10.07 1.71
CA ASP A 31 12.70 -10.70 0.86
C ASP A 31 11.28 -10.24 1.22
N ASP A 32 10.95 -10.17 2.52
CA ASP A 32 9.65 -9.64 2.97
C ASP A 32 9.44 -8.20 2.53
N THR A 33 10.51 -7.39 2.56
CA THR A 33 10.48 -5.99 2.13
C THR A 33 10.20 -5.88 0.63
N PHE A 34 10.85 -6.70 -0.20
CA PHE A 34 10.59 -6.72 -1.64
C PHE A 34 9.19 -7.23 -1.97
N TYR A 35 8.77 -8.32 -1.32
CA TYR A 35 7.43 -8.89 -1.47
C TYR A 35 6.34 -7.87 -1.11
N LEU A 36 6.48 -7.15 0.01
CA LEU A 36 5.58 -6.06 0.38
C LEU A 36 5.60 -4.91 -0.64
N GLY A 37 6.78 -4.60 -1.18
CA GLY A 37 6.93 -3.59 -2.24
C GLY A 37 6.20 -3.97 -3.52
N ASP A 38 6.28 -5.24 -3.93
CA ASP A 38 5.58 -5.78 -5.10
C ASP A 38 4.06 -5.79 -4.88
N LEU A 39 3.59 -6.31 -3.74
CA LEU A 39 2.17 -6.26 -3.36
C LEU A 39 1.61 -4.83 -3.30
N GLY A 40 2.42 -3.89 -2.81
CA GLY A 40 2.04 -2.47 -2.79
C GLY A 40 1.86 -1.90 -4.19
N ARG A 41 2.72 -2.27 -5.15
CA ARG A 41 2.58 -1.88 -6.56
C ARG A 41 1.33 -2.50 -7.19
N ASP A 42 1.11 -3.80 -6.98
CA ASP A 42 -0.07 -4.50 -7.52
C ASP A 42 -1.39 -3.93 -6.97
N TYR A 43 -1.42 -3.64 -5.67
CA TYR A 43 -2.58 -3.00 -5.05
C TYR A 43 -2.82 -1.59 -5.61
N ARG A 44 -1.76 -0.79 -5.77
CA ARG A 44 -1.87 0.55 -6.37
C ARG A 44 -2.46 0.46 -7.78
N ASP A 45 -2.00 -0.47 -8.60
CA ASP A 45 -2.48 -0.61 -9.98
C ASP A 45 -3.93 -1.11 -10.02
N THR A 46 -4.31 -2.01 -9.10
CA THR A 46 -5.70 -2.43 -8.90
C THR A 46 -6.59 -1.26 -8.50
N TYR A 47 -6.13 -0.42 -7.56
CA TYR A 47 -6.85 0.74 -7.08
C TYR A 47 -7.02 1.81 -8.17
N ILE A 48 -5.97 2.09 -8.94
CA ILE A 48 -6.05 3.00 -10.09
C ILE A 48 -7.04 2.48 -11.14
N SER A 49 -7.02 1.18 -11.41
CA SER A 49 -7.95 0.55 -12.36
C SER A 49 -9.39 0.65 -11.89
N TYR A 50 -9.63 0.46 -10.58
CA TYR A 50 -10.94 0.70 -9.96
C TYR A 50 -11.39 2.16 -10.10
N LEU A 51 -10.52 3.13 -9.80
CA LEU A 51 -10.84 4.54 -9.99
C LEU A 51 -11.16 4.88 -11.46
N ARG A 52 -10.43 4.29 -12.40
CA ARG A 52 -10.71 4.43 -13.85
C ARG A 52 -12.06 3.85 -14.23
N SER A 53 -12.44 2.67 -13.72
CA SER A 53 -13.73 2.05 -14.05
C SER A 53 -14.92 2.85 -13.53
N LYS A 54 -14.75 3.57 -12.42
CA LYS A 54 -15.74 4.53 -11.89
C LYS A 54 -15.69 5.91 -12.57
N GLY A 55 -14.79 6.12 -13.55
CA GLY A 55 -14.61 7.39 -14.23
C GLY A 55 -14.11 8.51 -13.29
N ALA A 56 -13.35 8.16 -12.25
CA ALA A 56 -12.78 9.09 -11.28
C ALA A 56 -11.77 10.08 -11.89
N LEU A 57 -11.05 9.65 -12.94
CA LEU A 57 -9.95 10.43 -13.52
C LEU A 57 -10.34 11.27 -14.73
N THR A 58 -11.56 11.10 -15.24
CA THR A 58 -12.04 11.76 -16.47
C THR A 58 -13.28 12.61 -16.25
N GLY A 59 -14.00 12.39 -15.16
CA GLY A 59 -15.22 13.13 -14.84
C GLY A 59 -14.89 14.51 -14.29
N ARG A 60 -15.35 15.57 -14.98
CA ARG A 60 -15.36 16.96 -14.47
C ARG A 60 -16.04 17.05 -13.09
N ARG A 61 -17.04 16.19 -12.85
CA ARG A 61 -17.77 15.95 -11.58
C ARG A 61 -16.91 15.71 -10.33
N TRP A 62 -15.65 15.29 -10.47
CA TRP A 62 -14.76 15.02 -9.32
C TRP A 62 -13.90 16.24 -8.92
N PHE A 63 -13.82 17.23 -9.81
CA PHE A 63 -12.95 18.40 -9.64
C PHE A 63 -13.77 19.69 -9.57
N THR A 64 -15.02 19.67 -10.02
CA THR A 64 -15.96 20.78 -9.97
C THR A 64 -17.35 20.26 -9.63
N ASP A 65 -18.15 21.06 -8.92
CA ASP A 65 -19.57 20.76 -8.64
C ASP A 65 -20.44 20.73 -9.92
N ASP A 66 -19.91 21.21 -11.04
CA ASP A 66 -20.55 21.18 -12.35
C ASP A 66 -20.32 19.84 -13.07
N ALA A 67 -21.42 19.20 -13.50
CA ALA A 67 -21.34 18.02 -14.36
C ALA A 67 -20.76 18.39 -15.75
N PRO A 68 -20.21 17.42 -16.52
CA PRO A 68 -19.57 17.71 -17.81
C PRO A 68 -20.51 18.35 -18.85
N ASP A 69 -21.80 18.10 -18.71
CA ASP A 69 -22.94 18.56 -19.53
C ASP A 69 -23.69 19.75 -18.90
N GLN A 70 -23.25 20.24 -17.74
CA GLN A 70 -23.87 21.35 -17.04
C GLN A 70 -23.32 22.69 -17.55
N GLU A 71 -24.22 23.64 -17.77
CA GLU A 71 -23.84 25.02 -18.05
C GLU A 71 -23.13 25.62 -16.82
N PRO A 72 -21.95 26.27 -16.96
CA PRO A 72 -21.24 26.83 -15.82
C PRO A 72 -22.08 27.85 -15.04
N LEU A 73 -21.84 27.98 -13.73
CA LEU A 73 -22.50 29.00 -12.89
C LEU A 73 -22.41 30.40 -13.53
N ILE A 74 -21.31 30.72 -14.20
CA ILE A 74 -21.16 31.93 -15.01
C ILE A 74 -20.68 31.52 -16.41
N PRO A 75 -21.56 31.59 -17.44
CA PRO A 75 -21.24 31.15 -18.80
C PRO A 75 -20.11 31.96 -19.46
N ASP A 76 -20.08 33.28 -19.22
CA ASP A 76 -19.04 34.18 -19.70
C ASP A 76 -18.55 35.09 -18.55
N PRO A 77 -17.45 34.74 -17.87
CA PRO A 77 -16.92 35.54 -16.77
C PRO A 77 -16.47 36.93 -17.19
N ALA A 78 -16.11 37.13 -18.47
CA ALA A 78 -15.53 38.38 -18.96
C ALA A 78 -16.58 39.48 -19.15
N SER A 79 -17.86 39.12 -19.31
CA SER A 79 -18.96 40.08 -19.43
C SER A 79 -19.60 40.48 -18.10
N VAL A 80 -19.18 39.88 -16.98
CA VAL A 80 -19.70 40.20 -15.66
C VAL A 80 -19.06 41.49 -15.12
N THR A 81 -19.88 42.48 -14.81
CA THR A 81 -19.43 43.73 -14.18
C THR A 81 -19.49 43.63 -12.66
N THR A 82 -18.76 44.51 -11.95
CA THR A 82 -18.78 44.58 -10.48
C THR A 82 -20.17 44.87 -9.91
N ASP A 83 -21.02 45.63 -10.61
CA ASP A 83 -22.38 45.93 -10.17
C ASP A 83 -23.30 44.70 -10.26
N MET A 84 -23.05 43.83 -11.24
CA MET A 84 -23.73 42.53 -11.36
C MET A 84 -23.31 41.53 -10.28
N LEU A 85 -22.21 41.78 -9.58
CA LEU A 85 -21.74 40.97 -8.46
C LEU A 85 -22.20 41.50 -7.09
N ALA A 86 -22.95 42.61 -7.06
CA ALA A 86 -23.54 43.10 -5.82
C ALA A 86 -24.49 42.02 -5.23
N PRO A 87 -24.51 41.84 -3.89
CA PRO A 87 -25.25 40.77 -3.24
C PRO A 87 -26.74 40.74 -3.60
N ASP A 88 -27.31 41.93 -3.81
CA ASP A 88 -28.74 42.13 -4.03
C ASP A 88 -29.07 42.28 -5.53
N SER A 89 -28.07 42.12 -6.40
CA SER A 89 -28.28 42.28 -7.83
C SER A 89 -29.20 41.17 -8.37
N PRO A 90 -30.07 41.48 -9.35
CA PRO A 90 -30.90 40.46 -10.00
C PRO A 90 -30.07 39.31 -10.58
N PHE A 91 -28.83 39.60 -11.00
CA PHE A 91 -27.89 38.62 -11.52
C PHE A 91 -27.45 37.63 -10.42
N MET A 92 -26.96 38.12 -9.28
CA MET A 92 -26.53 37.26 -8.18
C MET A 92 -27.69 36.47 -7.58
N LEU A 93 -28.86 37.07 -7.41
CA LEU A 93 -30.05 36.38 -6.92
C LEU A 93 -30.46 35.21 -7.84
N ALA A 94 -30.44 35.43 -9.16
CA ALA A 94 -30.72 34.37 -10.13
C ALA A 94 -29.67 33.25 -10.09
N ARG A 95 -28.38 33.59 -9.88
CA ARG A 95 -27.30 32.60 -9.78
C ARG A 95 -27.31 31.82 -8.48
N MET A 96 -27.69 32.44 -7.36
CA MET A 96 -27.91 31.73 -6.10
C MET A 96 -29.08 30.75 -6.22
N ALA A 97 -30.21 31.17 -6.78
CA ALA A 97 -31.36 30.29 -6.99
C ALA A 97 -31.02 29.11 -7.92
N TRP A 98 -30.24 29.37 -8.99
CA TRP A 98 -29.73 28.32 -9.86
C TRP A 98 -28.80 27.36 -9.10
N ALA A 99 -27.87 27.87 -8.29
CA ALA A 99 -26.94 27.06 -7.52
C ALA A 99 -27.64 26.16 -6.50
N GLU A 100 -28.67 26.67 -5.82
CA GLU A 100 -29.51 25.88 -4.92
C GLU A 100 -30.25 24.74 -5.65
N GLU A 101 -30.78 25.01 -6.84
CA GLU A 101 -31.43 23.98 -7.66
C GLU A 101 -30.43 22.91 -8.13
N GLN A 102 -29.22 23.31 -8.53
CA GLN A 102 -28.17 22.36 -8.90
C GLN A 102 -27.71 21.51 -7.71
N LEU A 103 -27.60 22.10 -6.51
CA LEU A 103 -27.33 21.36 -5.27
C LEU A 103 -28.42 20.32 -4.97
N ARG A 104 -29.68 20.68 -5.18
CA ARG A 104 -30.83 19.77 -5.01
C ARG A 104 -30.77 18.61 -6.00
N LEU A 105 -30.50 18.89 -7.28
CA LEU A 105 -30.35 17.87 -8.32
C LEU A 105 -29.14 16.96 -8.05
N ALA A 106 -28.02 17.54 -7.62
CA ALA A 106 -26.81 16.82 -7.27
C ALA A 106 -27.01 15.83 -6.12
N ALA A 107 -27.81 16.19 -5.11
CA ALA A 107 -28.12 15.30 -3.98
C ALA A 107 -28.87 14.03 -4.40
N SER A 108 -29.60 14.08 -5.52
CA SER A 108 -30.34 12.96 -6.10
C SER A 108 -29.61 12.22 -7.23
N ASP A 109 -28.44 12.69 -7.65
CA ASP A 109 -27.69 12.10 -8.75
C ASP A 109 -26.68 11.05 -8.23
N ASP A 110 -27.04 9.78 -8.37
CA ASP A 110 -26.17 8.66 -7.98
C ASP A 110 -24.84 8.64 -8.75
N ASN A 111 -24.77 9.27 -9.94
CA ASN A 111 -23.53 9.36 -10.71
C ASN A 111 -22.51 10.35 -10.12
N ARG A 112 -22.90 11.15 -9.10
CA ARG A 112 -22.02 12.04 -8.34
C ARG A 112 -21.53 11.42 -7.03
N ARG A 113 -21.94 10.19 -6.73
CA ARG A 113 -21.50 9.44 -5.55
C ARG A 113 -20.50 8.38 -5.96
N LEU A 114 -19.37 8.32 -5.25
CA LEU A 114 -18.48 7.16 -5.31
C LEU A 114 -18.92 6.18 -4.23
N ASP A 115 -19.57 5.10 -4.62
CA ASP A 115 -19.73 3.97 -3.71
C ASP A 115 -18.35 3.35 -3.47
N LEU A 116 -17.91 3.33 -2.21
CA LEU A 116 -16.63 2.76 -1.77
C LEU A 116 -16.81 1.37 -1.15
N SER A 117 -18.04 0.86 -1.07
CA SER A 117 -18.31 -0.45 -0.47
C SER A 117 -17.65 -1.60 -1.25
N ASP A 118 -17.49 -1.42 -2.56
CA ASP A 118 -16.85 -2.35 -3.48
C ASP A 118 -15.36 -2.04 -3.72
N MET A 119 -14.78 -1.11 -2.94
CA MET A 119 -13.37 -0.76 -3.06
C MET A 119 -12.47 -1.98 -2.87
N PRO A 120 -11.47 -2.21 -3.74
CA PRO A 120 -10.48 -3.27 -3.57
C PRO A 120 -9.82 -3.12 -2.20
N LYS A 121 -9.90 -4.16 -1.38
CA LYS A 121 -9.26 -4.18 -0.06
C LYS A 121 -7.83 -4.67 -0.21
N PHE A 122 -6.93 -4.10 0.59
CA PHE A 122 -5.59 -4.64 0.71
C PHE A 122 -5.70 -6.05 1.31
N ASP A 123 -5.44 -7.07 0.47
CA ASP A 123 -5.63 -8.48 0.82
C ASP A 123 -4.72 -8.88 1.98
N SER A 124 -5.13 -9.84 2.82
CA SER A 124 -4.35 -10.30 3.98
C SER A 124 -3.09 -11.08 3.60
N LYS A 125 -2.89 -11.37 2.31
CA LYS A 125 -1.72 -12.07 1.72
C LYS A 125 -0.38 -11.36 1.95
N TRP A 126 -0.38 -10.15 2.47
CA TRP A 126 0.87 -9.47 2.87
C TRP A 126 1.56 -10.13 4.07
N ARG A 127 0.84 -10.94 4.85
CA ARG A 127 1.42 -11.71 5.96
C ARG A 127 1.70 -13.13 5.50
N ARG A 128 2.95 -13.55 5.61
CA ARG A 128 3.27 -14.98 5.61
C ARG A 128 2.71 -15.64 6.86
N THR A 129 2.18 -16.83 6.68
CA THR A 129 1.78 -17.72 7.77
C THR A 129 3.01 -18.33 8.43
N LEU A 130 2.86 -18.78 9.68
CA LEU A 130 3.95 -19.47 10.40
C LEU A 130 4.47 -20.69 9.60
N GLY A 131 3.57 -21.42 8.93
CA GLY A 131 3.93 -22.58 8.11
C GLY A 131 4.82 -22.18 6.93
N GLU A 132 4.48 -21.11 6.22
CA GLU A 132 5.31 -20.58 5.12
C GLU A 132 6.67 -20.10 5.61
N SER A 133 6.71 -19.42 6.76
CA SER A 133 7.97 -19.00 7.39
C SER A 133 8.86 -20.21 7.72
N LEU A 134 8.31 -21.28 8.29
CA LEU A 134 9.06 -22.49 8.63
C LEU A 134 9.60 -23.20 7.38
N VAL A 135 8.81 -23.30 6.32
CA VAL A 135 9.24 -23.89 5.04
C VAL A 135 10.43 -23.10 4.48
N GLN A 136 10.34 -21.78 4.45
CA GLN A 136 11.44 -20.92 3.95
C GLN A 136 12.70 -21.00 4.83
N MET A 137 12.53 -21.15 6.15
CA MET A 137 13.62 -21.23 7.12
C MET A 137 14.31 -22.61 7.20
N THR A 138 13.73 -23.65 6.59
CA THR A 138 14.12 -25.06 6.83
C THR A 138 15.61 -25.31 6.55
N ALA A 139 16.13 -24.83 5.41
CA ALA A 139 17.53 -25.03 5.06
C ALA A 139 18.50 -24.38 6.06
N GLY A 140 18.21 -23.14 6.47
CA GLY A 140 19.01 -22.42 7.45
C GLY A 140 18.95 -23.09 8.83
N LEU A 141 17.78 -23.56 9.25
CA LEU A 141 17.61 -24.30 10.51
C LEU A 141 18.42 -25.60 10.52
N VAL A 142 18.40 -26.37 9.41
CA VAL A 142 19.20 -27.60 9.28
C VAL A 142 20.69 -27.31 9.44
N VAL A 143 21.20 -26.28 8.76
CA VAL A 143 22.63 -25.91 8.87
C VAL A 143 22.97 -25.44 10.27
N LEU A 144 22.11 -24.65 10.92
CA LEU A 144 22.32 -24.19 12.29
C LEU A 144 22.38 -25.38 13.26
N ILE A 145 21.48 -26.35 13.13
CA ILE A 145 21.44 -27.56 13.97
C ILE A 145 22.71 -28.39 13.76
N LEU A 146 23.11 -28.63 12.51
CA LEU A 146 24.29 -29.43 12.18
C LEU A 146 25.59 -28.79 12.68
N THR A 147 25.76 -27.48 12.45
CA THR A 147 26.95 -26.74 12.90
C THR A 147 27.03 -26.68 14.42
N THR A 148 25.90 -26.45 15.10
CA THR A 148 25.83 -26.46 16.58
C THR A 148 26.12 -27.85 17.13
N GLY A 149 25.53 -28.90 16.54
CA GLY A 149 25.79 -30.29 16.93
C GLY A 149 27.27 -30.66 16.77
N LEU A 150 27.89 -30.28 15.65
CA LEU A 150 29.32 -30.50 15.43
C LEU A 150 30.19 -29.76 16.45
N ALA A 151 29.87 -28.50 16.74
CA ALA A 151 30.61 -27.71 17.73
C ALA A 151 30.52 -28.33 19.14
N LEU A 152 29.33 -28.82 19.53
CA LEU A 152 29.13 -29.54 20.79
C LEU A 152 29.93 -30.84 20.85
N LEU A 153 29.93 -31.64 19.77
CA LEU A 153 30.70 -32.87 19.70
C LEU A 153 32.21 -32.61 19.83
N VAL A 154 32.73 -31.59 19.14
CA VAL A 154 34.14 -31.18 19.25
C VAL A 154 34.47 -30.69 20.65
N ALA A 155 33.59 -29.89 21.26
CA ALA A 155 33.77 -29.41 22.62
C ALA A 155 33.79 -30.56 23.64
N MET A 156 32.86 -31.52 23.53
CA MET A 156 32.83 -32.72 24.38
C MET A 156 34.08 -33.58 24.18
N GLN A 157 34.50 -33.82 22.94
CA GLN A 157 35.71 -34.58 22.64
C GLN A 157 36.96 -33.91 23.24
N ARG A 158 37.06 -32.58 23.13
CA ARG A 158 38.15 -31.82 23.74
C ARG A 158 38.11 -31.89 25.24
N PHE A 159 36.94 -31.71 25.85
CA PHE A 159 36.76 -31.79 27.29
C PHE A 159 37.15 -33.17 27.84
N GLN A 160 36.76 -34.26 27.18
CA GLN A 160 37.15 -35.63 27.56
C GLN A 160 38.65 -35.90 27.44
N ARG A 161 39.34 -35.22 26.52
CA ARG A 161 40.80 -35.35 26.29
C ARG A 161 41.60 -34.31 27.07
N TYR A 162 40.94 -33.37 27.73
CA TYR A 162 41.57 -32.32 28.50
C TYR A 162 42.06 -32.93 29.82
N ASP A 163 43.38 -33.04 29.99
CA ASP A 163 43.98 -33.43 31.27
C ASP A 163 44.16 -32.16 32.12
N PRO A 164 43.38 -31.97 33.21
CA PRO A 164 43.47 -30.80 34.06
C PRO A 164 44.71 -30.92 34.96
N ARG A 165 45.89 -30.63 34.41
CA ARG A 165 47.13 -30.46 35.15
C ARG A 165 47.62 -29.02 35.05
#